data_AF-A0A6A8G8R8-F1
#
_entry.id   AF-A0A6A8G8R8-F1
#
_cell.length_a   1.000
_cell.length_b   1.000
_cell.length_c   1.000
_cell.angle_alpha   90.00
_cell.angle_beta   90.00
_cell.angle_gamma   90.00
#
_symmetry.space_group_name_H-M   'P 1'
#
loop_
_entity.id
_entity.type
_entity.pdbx_description
1 polymer ?
#
loop_
_entity_poly.entity_id
_entity_poly.type
_entity_poly.pdbx_seq_one_letter_code
_entity_poly.pdbx_strand_id
1 'polypeptide(L)'
;MNRPRLVAGLALAVVVVAAFAVSPATVISHATWVAADPVRLVVAASLLALVRPLLAWPTTLLALVVGYGLGPVGIPFALALIVLTSIPPFLFARHYREATRLAEVGEQTVAITGSVRGVTASRLLPVPSDVVSVAAGVANVRLGAFALGTAIGELPWAIAGVVAGASVETLTTESLQAIVRPEFAVLVALAGVALLVPPVYRRYRSKTEATTDAN
;
A
#
# COMPACT_ATOMS: atom_id res chain seq x y z
N MET A 1 13.88 6.50 -28.57
CA MET A 1 13.47 5.56 -27.48
C MET A 1 14.37 5.81 -26.28
N ASN A 2 13.83 6.31 -25.18
CA ASN A 2 14.62 6.97 -24.14
C ASN A 2 15.38 5.91 -23.30
N ARG A 3 16.72 5.90 -23.42
CA ARG A 3 17.67 5.05 -22.68
C ARG A 3 17.31 4.75 -21.20
N PRO A 4 16.83 5.72 -20.39
CA PRO A 4 16.45 5.42 -18.99
C PRO A 4 15.25 4.46 -18.85
N ARG A 5 14.29 4.46 -19.79
CA ARG A 5 13.14 3.55 -19.75
C ARG A 5 13.51 2.11 -20.09
N LEU A 6 14.52 1.94 -20.93
CA LEU A 6 15.04 0.64 -21.37
C LEU A 6 15.85 -0.02 -20.26
N VAL A 7 16.67 0.77 -19.54
CA VAL A 7 17.42 0.29 -18.36
C VAL A 7 16.47 -0.10 -17.23
N ALA A 8 15.43 0.71 -16.96
CA ALA A 8 14.41 0.38 -15.96
C ALA A 8 13.62 -0.89 -16.32
N GLY A 9 13.25 -1.05 -17.61
CA GLY A 9 12.57 -2.26 -18.09
C GLY A 9 13.44 -3.51 -18.01
N LEU A 10 14.74 -3.39 -18.30
CA LEU A 10 15.68 -4.51 -18.20
C LEU A 10 15.94 -4.91 -16.75
N ALA A 11 16.10 -3.93 -15.86
CA ALA A 11 16.26 -4.18 -14.42
C ALA A 11 15.03 -4.88 -13.84
N LEU A 12 13.81 -4.45 -14.23
CA LEU A 12 12.57 -5.10 -13.83
C LEU A 12 12.49 -6.55 -14.34
N ALA A 13 12.86 -6.80 -15.61
CA ALA A 13 12.88 -8.14 -16.17
C ALA A 13 13.87 -9.06 -15.45
N VAL A 14 15.07 -8.56 -15.10
CA VAL A 14 16.08 -9.31 -14.34
C VAL A 14 15.58 -9.65 -12.94
N VAL A 15 14.91 -8.71 -12.26
CA VAL A 15 14.36 -8.95 -10.91
C VAL A 15 13.21 -9.96 -10.96
N VAL A 16 12.33 -9.89 -11.96
CA VAL A 16 11.24 -10.85 -12.15
C VAL A 16 11.81 -12.25 -12.45
N VAL A 17 12.79 -12.35 -13.36
CA VAL A 17 13.45 -13.63 -13.69
C VAL A 17 14.18 -14.19 -12.47
N ALA A 18 14.86 -13.35 -11.68
CA ALA A 18 15.50 -13.76 -10.44
C ALA A 18 14.47 -14.25 -9.40
N ALA A 19 13.31 -13.59 -9.28
CA ALA A 19 12.24 -14.00 -8.38
C ALA A 19 11.63 -15.37 -8.76
N PHE A 20 11.54 -15.68 -10.05
CA PHE A 20 11.08 -16.99 -10.54
C PHE A 20 12.17 -18.07 -10.52
N ALA A 21 13.45 -17.70 -10.41
CA ALA A 21 14.57 -18.63 -10.41
C ALA A 21 14.94 -19.17 -9.02
N VAL A 22 14.41 -18.60 -7.94
CA VAL A 22 14.72 -19.04 -6.56
C VAL A 22 13.74 -20.12 -6.11
N SER A 23 14.26 -21.28 -5.72
CA SER A 23 13.43 -22.37 -5.21
C SER A 23 12.79 -22.00 -3.86
N PRO A 24 11.54 -22.43 -3.58
CA PRO A 24 10.85 -22.12 -2.31
C PRO A 24 11.66 -22.52 -1.07
N ALA A 25 12.39 -23.64 -1.13
CA ALA A 25 13.23 -24.12 -0.04
C ALA A 25 14.39 -23.16 0.30
N THR A 26 14.95 -22.50 -0.72
CA THR A 26 16.06 -21.54 -0.57
C THR A 26 15.57 -20.21 0.04
N VAL A 27 14.35 -19.80 -0.28
CA VAL A 27 13.69 -18.62 0.33
C VAL A 27 13.44 -18.89 1.81
N ILE A 28 12.90 -20.06 2.14
CA ILE A 28 12.58 -20.46 3.52
C ILE A 28 13.85 -20.57 4.37
N SER A 29 14.94 -21.15 3.84
CA SER A 29 16.21 -21.29 4.57
C SER A 29 16.94 -19.96 4.81
N HIS A 30 16.76 -18.98 3.92
CA HIS A 30 17.29 -17.62 4.13
C HIS A 30 16.42 -16.83 5.10
N ALA A 31 15.10 -17.01 5.05
CA ALA A 31 14.16 -16.36 5.96
C ALA A 31 14.40 -16.77 7.43
N THR A 32 14.67 -18.06 7.70
CA THR A 32 15.00 -18.55 9.06
C THR A 32 16.30 -17.95 9.60
N TRP A 33 17.32 -17.76 8.75
CA TRP A 33 18.59 -17.13 9.13
C TRP A 33 18.45 -15.63 9.42
N VAL A 34 17.58 -14.94 8.67
CA VAL A 34 17.26 -13.53 8.89
C VAL A 34 16.38 -13.36 10.14
N ALA A 35 15.46 -14.28 10.41
CA ALA A 35 14.57 -14.24 11.57
C ALA A 35 15.26 -14.62 12.89
N ALA A 36 16.39 -15.33 12.85
CA ALA A 36 17.16 -15.72 14.02
C ALA A 36 17.82 -14.54 14.78
N ASP A 37 17.87 -13.35 14.18
CA ASP A 37 18.49 -12.16 14.75
C ASP A 37 17.60 -10.92 14.51
N PRO A 38 17.07 -10.28 15.58
CA PRO A 38 16.17 -9.13 15.48
C PRO A 38 16.75 -7.97 14.66
N VAL A 39 18.07 -7.78 14.70
CA VAL A 39 18.74 -6.70 13.97
C VAL A 39 18.77 -7.00 12.47
N ARG A 40 19.03 -8.25 12.08
CA ARG A 40 19.04 -8.67 10.68
C ARG A 40 17.64 -8.58 10.07
N LEU A 41 16.62 -8.91 10.84
CA LEU A 41 15.23 -8.78 10.43
C LEU A 41 14.83 -7.32 10.19
N VAL A 42 15.22 -6.41 11.10
CA VAL A 42 15.00 -4.96 10.93
C VAL A 42 15.75 -4.41 9.72
N VAL A 43 17.01 -4.81 9.51
CA VAL A 43 17.82 -4.38 8.36
C VAL A 43 17.24 -4.92 7.06
N ALA A 44 16.88 -6.20 6.99
CA ALA A 44 16.26 -6.80 5.82
C ALA A 44 14.92 -6.15 5.50
N ALA A 45 14.05 -5.93 6.49
CA ALA A 45 12.77 -5.24 6.31
C ALA A 45 12.98 -3.80 5.84
N SER A 46 14.00 -3.10 6.34
CA SER A 46 14.35 -1.73 5.95
C SER A 46 14.90 -1.66 4.52
N LEU A 47 15.75 -2.61 4.12
CA LEU A 47 16.26 -2.70 2.74
C LEU A 47 15.13 -3.06 1.76
N LEU A 48 14.28 -4.03 2.12
CA LEU A 48 13.10 -4.39 1.31
C LEU A 48 12.18 -3.18 1.13
N ALA A 49 11.95 -2.44 2.21
CA ALA A 49 11.19 -1.20 2.23
C ALA A 49 11.76 -0.10 1.33
N LEU A 50 13.09 0.01 1.23
CA LEU A 50 13.75 0.97 0.34
C LEU A 50 13.63 0.60 -1.14
N VAL A 51 13.66 -0.70 -1.45
CA VAL A 51 13.54 -1.20 -2.84
C VAL A 51 12.07 -1.26 -3.29
N ARG A 52 11.14 -1.35 -2.33
CA ARG A 52 9.70 -1.52 -2.55
C ARG A 52 9.09 -0.56 -3.59
N PRO A 53 9.36 0.76 -3.58
CA PRO A 53 8.74 1.70 -4.51
C PRO A 53 9.21 1.52 -5.95
N LEU A 54 10.38 0.90 -6.14
CA LEU A 54 10.97 0.64 -7.45
C LEU A 54 10.41 -0.63 -8.11
N LEU A 55 9.82 -1.52 -7.32
CA LEU A 55 9.31 -2.83 -7.77
C LEU A 55 7.78 -2.96 -7.69
N ALA A 56 7.07 -1.92 -7.23
CA ALA A 56 5.62 -1.95 -6.94
C ALA A 56 5.22 -3.13 -6.02
N TRP A 57 6.12 -3.50 -5.10
CA TRP A 57 6.01 -4.71 -4.29
C TRP A 57 4.87 -4.57 -3.24
N PRO A 58 3.99 -5.56 -3.03
CA PRO A 58 2.88 -5.47 -2.07
C PRO A 58 3.30 -5.20 -0.61
N THR A 59 2.61 -4.29 0.10
CA THR A 59 2.81 -4.01 1.55
C THR A 59 2.56 -5.24 2.40
N THR A 60 1.67 -6.11 1.93
CA THR A 60 1.31 -7.39 2.54
C THR A 60 2.50 -8.33 2.72
N LEU A 61 3.51 -8.26 1.85
CA LEU A 61 4.72 -9.10 1.98
C LEU A 61 5.63 -8.61 3.10
N LEU A 62 5.69 -7.31 3.36
CA LEU A 62 6.39 -6.77 4.54
C LEU A 62 5.70 -7.24 5.83
N ALA A 63 4.37 -7.17 5.87
CA ALA A 63 3.57 -7.67 6.98
C ALA A 63 3.74 -9.19 7.18
N LEU A 64 3.85 -9.97 6.10
CA LEU A 64 4.12 -11.40 6.15
C LEU A 64 5.48 -11.71 6.79
N VAL A 65 6.55 -11.02 6.38
CA VAL A 65 7.88 -11.20 7.00
C VAL A 65 7.86 -10.84 8.49
N VAL A 66 7.18 -9.75 8.83
CA VAL A 66 7.01 -9.34 10.23
C VAL A 66 6.24 -10.39 11.03
N GLY A 67 5.16 -10.94 10.45
CA GLY A 67 4.38 -11.98 11.10
C GLY A 67 5.14 -13.30 11.28
N TYR A 68 5.98 -13.65 10.31
CA TYR A 68 6.85 -14.82 10.42
C TYR A 68 7.83 -14.72 11.60
N GLY A 69 8.46 -13.55 11.79
CA GLY A 69 9.45 -13.37 12.86
C GLY A 69 8.87 -12.99 14.23
N LEU A 70 7.80 -12.18 14.27
CA LEU A 70 7.27 -11.58 15.51
C LEU A 70 5.86 -12.08 15.88
N GLY A 71 5.25 -12.91 15.03
CA GLY A 71 3.86 -13.34 15.22
C GLY A 71 2.86 -12.19 15.17
N PRO A 72 1.64 -12.39 15.70
CA PRO A 72 0.57 -11.38 15.70
C PRO A 72 0.92 -10.07 16.42
N VAL A 73 1.83 -10.10 17.40
CA VAL A 73 2.30 -8.91 18.13
C VAL A 73 3.05 -7.96 17.19
N GLY A 74 3.50 -8.42 16.02
CA GLY A 74 4.14 -7.61 14.99
C GLY A 74 3.22 -6.64 14.23
N ILE A 75 1.89 -6.68 14.41
CA ILE A 75 0.95 -5.81 13.65
C ILE A 75 1.27 -4.31 13.79
N PRO A 76 1.46 -3.74 15.00
CA PRO A 76 1.79 -2.31 15.14
C PRO A 76 3.12 -1.96 14.48
N PHE A 77 4.10 -2.87 14.53
CA PHE A 77 5.41 -2.69 13.91
C PHE A 77 5.33 -2.73 12.38
N ALA A 78 4.59 -3.69 11.82
CA ALA A 78 4.33 -3.78 10.38
C ALA A 78 3.65 -2.51 9.86
N LEU A 79 2.65 -2.00 10.58
CA LEU A 79 1.97 -0.75 10.23
C LEU A 79 2.89 0.47 10.30
N ALA A 80 3.70 0.57 11.34
CA ALA A 80 4.67 1.65 11.48
C ALA A 80 5.64 1.67 10.29
N LEU A 81 6.15 0.51 9.89
CA LEU A 81 7.00 0.38 8.71
C LEU A 81 6.25 0.73 7.40
N ILE A 82 5.02 0.23 7.22
CA ILE A 82 4.20 0.56 6.03
C ILE A 82 3.99 2.07 5.91
N VAL A 83 3.64 2.74 7.01
CA VAL A 83 3.46 4.19 7.03
C VAL A 83 4.78 4.90 6.74
N LEU A 84 5.84 4.56 7.48
CA LEU A 84 7.14 5.21 7.37
C LEU A 84 7.71 5.11 5.94
N THR A 85 7.52 3.98 5.30
CA THR A 85 8.02 3.70 3.94
C THR A 85 7.13 4.30 2.86
N SER A 86 5.89 4.64 3.19
CA SER A 86 5.00 5.41 2.32
C SER A 86 5.29 6.92 2.35
N ILE A 87 6.06 7.42 3.32
CA ILE A 87 6.38 8.86 3.45
C ILE A 87 7.31 9.36 2.34
N PRO A 88 8.43 8.71 1.99
CA PRO A 88 9.31 9.18 0.93
C PRO A 88 8.62 9.42 -0.43
N PRO A 89 7.85 8.47 -1.02
CA PRO A 89 7.16 8.73 -2.29
C PRO A 89 6.11 9.84 -2.17
N PHE A 90 5.44 9.95 -1.02
CA PHE A 90 4.50 11.04 -0.74
C PHE A 90 5.20 12.41 -0.70
N LEU A 91 6.31 12.54 0.03
CA LEU A 91 7.07 13.79 0.12
C LEU A 91 7.71 14.17 -1.20
N PHE A 92 8.26 13.18 -1.92
CA PHE A 92 8.82 13.39 -3.25
C PHE A 92 7.76 13.96 -4.20
N ALA A 93 6.61 13.31 -4.30
CA ALA A 93 5.51 13.78 -5.15
C ALA A 93 4.98 15.15 -4.73
N ARG A 94 4.94 15.44 -3.42
CA ARG A 94 4.51 16.74 -2.90
C ARG A 94 5.50 17.86 -3.20
N HIS A 95 6.79 17.57 -3.16
CA HIS A 95 7.86 18.53 -3.41
C HIS A 95 7.96 18.90 -4.89
N TYR A 96 7.84 17.91 -5.78
CA TYR A 96 7.89 18.08 -7.23
C TYR A 96 6.51 18.25 -7.87
N ARG A 97 5.48 18.60 -7.09
CA ARG A 97 4.17 18.85 -7.67
C ARG A 97 4.22 20.13 -8.51
N GLU A 98 3.90 20.00 -9.78
CA GLU A 98 3.65 21.15 -10.65
C GLU A 98 2.18 21.59 -10.52
N ALA A 99 1.90 22.87 -10.74
CA ALA A 99 0.56 23.44 -10.79
C ALA A 99 -0.18 22.97 -12.07
N THR A 100 -0.43 21.67 -12.13
CA THR A 100 -1.13 21.01 -13.22
C THR A 100 -2.60 20.88 -12.88
N ARG A 101 -3.44 20.74 -13.92
CA ARG A 101 -4.87 20.45 -13.75
C ARG A 101 -5.14 19.21 -12.89
N LEU A 102 -4.22 18.24 -12.89
CA LEU A 102 -4.30 17.04 -12.04
C LEU A 102 -4.11 17.37 -10.55
N ALA A 103 -3.17 18.26 -10.22
CA ALA A 103 -2.95 18.71 -8.85
C ALA A 103 -4.17 19.48 -8.32
N GLU A 104 -4.72 20.41 -9.13
CA GLU A 104 -5.92 21.18 -8.76
C GLU A 104 -7.15 20.28 -8.54
N VAL A 105 -7.40 19.33 -9.45
CA VAL A 105 -8.51 18.37 -9.31
C VAL A 105 -8.30 17.48 -8.08
N GLY A 106 -7.05 17.07 -7.81
CA GLY A 106 -6.70 16.32 -6.60
C GLY A 106 -7.00 17.10 -5.32
N GLU A 107 -6.55 18.35 -5.23
CA GLU A 107 -6.81 19.23 -4.08
C GLU A 107 -8.31 19.47 -3.87
N GLN A 108 -9.06 19.76 -4.95
CA GLN A 108 -10.51 19.92 -4.88
C GLN A 108 -11.21 18.63 -4.42
N THR A 109 -10.76 17.46 -4.90
CA THR A 109 -11.31 16.15 -4.52
C THR A 109 -11.04 15.85 -3.06
N VAL A 110 -9.84 16.16 -2.54
CA VAL A 110 -9.47 16.04 -1.14
C VAL A 110 -10.30 16.99 -0.26
N ALA A 111 -10.55 18.22 -0.70
CA ALA A 111 -11.39 19.18 0.02
C ALA A 111 -12.83 18.68 0.20
N ILE A 112 -13.36 17.94 -0.78
CA ILE A 112 -14.73 17.40 -0.76
C ILE A 112 -14.83 16.09 0.04
N THR A 113 -13.85 15.21 -0.13
CA THR A 113 -13.85 13.85 0.45
C THR A 113 -13.36 13.86 1.90
N GLY A 114 -12.47 14.79 2.23
CA GLY A 114 -11.68 14.80 3.47
C GLY A 114 -10.40 13.98 3.31
N SER A 115 -9.27 14.54 3.73
CA SER A 115 -7.94 13.95 3.51
C SER A 115 -7.76 12.55 4.09
N VAL A 116 -8.13 12.33 5.35
CA VAL A 116 -7.97 11.01 6.01
C VAL A 116 -8.85 9.97 5.31
N ARG A 117 -10.13 10.30 5.08
CA ARG A 117 -11.12 9.42 4.46
C ARG A 117 -10.73 9.02 3.03
N GLY A 118 -10.27 9.97 2.22
CA GLY A 118 -9.81 9.72 0.85
C GLY A 118 -8.59 8.82 0.79
N VAL A 119 -7.60 9.05 1.66
CA VAL A 119 -6.41 8.18 1.75
C VAL A 119 -6.80 6.79 2.25
N THR A 120 -7.58 6.67 3.32
CA THR A 120 -8.05 5.37 3.82
C THR A 120 -8.79 4.57 2.76
N ALA A 121 -9.76 5.20 2.07
CA ALA A 121 -10.50 4.53 1.00
C ALA A 121 -9.57 4.03 -0.11
N SER A 122 -8.60 4.85 -0.53
CA SER A 122 -7.64 4.49 -1.58
C SER A 122 -6.73 3.33 -1.18
N ARG A 123 -6.39 3.22 0.11
CA ARG A 123 -5.53 2.17 0.68
C ARG A 123 -6.24 0.84 0.91
N LEU A 124 -7.56 0.89 1.10
CA LEU A 124 -8.40 -0.31 1.17
C LEU A 124 -8.56 -0.97 -0.21
N LEU A 125 -8.42 -0.20 -1.29
CA LEU A 125 -8.41 -0.78 -2.64
C LEU A 125 -7.11 -1.58 -2.86
N PRO A 126 -7.15 -2.67 -3.63
CA PRO A 126 -5.97 -3.45 -4.01
C PRO A 126 -5.14 -2.72 -5.09
N VAL A 127 -4.77 -1.47 -4.81
CA VAL A 127 -3.98 -0.60 -5.68
C VAL A 127 -2.57 -0.53 -5.10
N PRO A 128 -1.51 -0.46 -5.94
CA PRO A 128 -0.16 -0.28 -5.44
C PRO A 128 -0.06 0.93 -4.50
N SER A 129 0.39 0.66 -3.28
CA SER A 129 0.48 1.62 -2.19
C SER A 129 1.36 2.84 -2.55
N ASP A 130 2.33 2.71 -3.46
CA ASP A 130 3.12 3.83 -3.97
C ASP A 130 2.29 4.79 -4.85
N VAL A 131 1.34 4.27 -5.63
CA VAL A 131 0.42 5.07 -6.44
C VAL A 131 -0.43 5.95 -5.52
N VAL A 132 -0.92 5.39 -4.41
CA VAL A 132 -1.69 6.13 -3.40
C VAL A 132 -0.83 7.18 -2.72
N SER A 133 0.43 6.87 -2.37
CA SER A 133 1.38 7.82 -1.79
C SER A 133 1.66 9.01 -2.71
N VAL A 134 1.94 8.74 -3.99
CA VAL A 134 2.20 9.76 -5.00
C VAL A 134 0.96 10.63 -5.23
N ALA A 135 -0.21 10.00 -5.42
CA ALA A 135 -1.47 10.72 -5.62
C ALA A 135 -1.79 11.66 -4.44
N ALA A 136 -1.60 11.19 -3.20
CA ALA A 136 -1.79 12.00 -2.00
C ALA A 136 -0.78 13.15 -1.91
N GLY A 137 0.46 12.95 -2.37
CA GLY A 137 1.49 13.98 -2.43
C GLY A 137 1.18 15.07 -3.44
N VAL A 138 0.76 14.67 -4.66
CA VAL A 138 0.30 15.59 -5.72
C VAL A 138 -0.93 16.38 -5.28
N ALA A 139 -1.87 15.75 -4.58
CA ALA A 139 -3.06 16.39 -4.01
C ALA A 139 -2.77 17.19 -2.72
N ASN A 140 -1.49 17.40 -2.37
CA ASN A 140 -1.01 18.23 -1.27
C ASN A 140 -1.67 17.91 0.10
N VAL A 141 -1.94 16.63 0.36
CA VAL A 141 -2.51 16.18 1.63
C VAL A 141 -1.60 16.55 2.80
N ARG A 142 -2.17 16.88 3.97
CA ARG A 142 -1.37 17.09 5.20
C ARG A 142 -0.70 15.78 5.61
N LEU A 143 0.59 15.81 5.94
CA LEU A 143 1.36 14.60 6.27
C LEU A 143 0.71 13.75 7.37
N GLY A 144 0.21 14.38 8.44
CA GLY A 144 -0.49 13.66 9.52
C GLY A 144 -1.78 12.97 9.05
N ALA A 145 -2.53 13.59 8.13
CA ALA A 145 -3.73 12.99 7.56
C ALA A 145 -3.40 11.83 6.62
N PHE A 146 -2.29 11.94 5.87
CA PHE A 146 -1.77 10.87 5.04
C PHE A 146 -1.31 9.67 5.88
N ALA A 147 -0.54 9.91 6.95
CA ALA A 147 -0.06 8.87 7.85
C ALA A 147 -1.21 8.14 8.54
N LEU A 148 -2.17 8.88 9.11
CA LEU A 148 -3.35 8.31 9.76
C LEU A 148 -4.22 7.53 8.76
N GLY A 149 -4.49 8.13 7.59
CA GLY A 149 -5.29 7.49 6.56
C GLY A 149 -4.67 6.19 6.04
N THR A 150 -3.34 6.19 5.90
CA THR A 150 -2.55 5.01 5.51
C THR A 150 -2.56 3.94 6.58
N ALA A 151 -2.35 4.30 7.85
CA ALA A 151 -2.42 3.36 8.97
C ALA A 151 -3.79 2.64 9.03
N ILE A 152 -4.88 3.39 8.90
CA ILE A 152 -6.24 2.83 8.95
C ILE A 152 -6.52 1.98 7.71
N GLY A 153 -6.17 2.45 6.52
CA GLY A 153 -6.51 1.76 5.27
C GLY A 153 -5.63 0.54 4.97
N GLU A 154 -4.39 0.50 5.49
CA GLU A 154 -3.50 -0.66 5.37
C GLU A 154 -3.69 -1.66 6.52
N LEU A 155 -4.45 -1.33 7.57
CA LEU A 155 -4.70 -2.20 8.72
C LEU A 155 -5.23 -3.58 8.33
N PRO A 156 -6.26 -3.74 7.48
CA PRO A 156 -6.75 -5.06 7.10
C PRO A 156 -5.69 -5.89 6.37
N TRP A 157 -4.90 -5.25 5.51
CA TRP A 157 -3.82 -5.87 4.75
C TRP A 157 -2.64 -6.27 5.65
N ALA A 158 -2.30 -5.42 6.62
CA ALA A 158 -1.24 -5.69 7.60
C ALA A 158 -1.62 -6.86 8.51
N ILE A 159 -2.87 -6.93 8.97
CA ILE A 159 -3.39 -8.07 9.74
C ILE A 159 -3.31 -9.35 8.90
N ALA A 160 -3.84 -9.31 7.67
CA ALA A 160 -3.83 -10.47 6.77
C ALA A 160 -2.40 -10.97 6.51
N GLY A 161 -1.47 -10.05 6.21
CA GLY A 161 -0.05 -10.39 6.01
C GLY A 161 0.58 -10.98 7.25
N VAL A 162 0.44 -10.33 8.42
CA VAL A 162 1.03 -10.82 9.68
C VAL A 162 0.48 -12.19 10.08
N VAL A 163 -0.83 -12.39 9.99
CA VAL A 163 -1.46 -13.69 10.31
C VAL A 163 -0.96 -14.76 9.34
N ALA A 164 -0.91 -14.46 8.04
CA ALA A 164 -0.33 -15.36 7.04
C ALA A 164 1.12 -15.75 7.36
N GLY A 165 1.93 -14.76 7.76
CA GLY A 165 3.33 -14.96 8.16
C GLY A 165 3.49 -15.82 9.42
N ALA A 166 2.71 -15.52 10.45
CA ALA A 166 2.73 -16.27 11.72
C ALA A 166 2.27 -17.72 11.54
N SER A 167 1.44 -17.99 10.54
CA SER A 167 0.97 -19.34 10.25
C SER A 167 1.93 -20.17 9.40
N VAL A 168 2.99 -19.61 8.80
CA VAL A 168 3.86 -20.28 7.81
C VAL A 168 4.35 -21.68 8.23
N GLU A 169 4.68 -21.89 9.51
CA GLU A 169 5.15 -23.18 10.03
C GLU A 169 4.04 -24.21 10.26
N THR A 170 2.77 -23.78 10.23
CA THR A 170 1.57 -24.60 10.43
C THR A 170 0.70 -24.72 9.18
N LEU A 171 1.15 -24.18 8.03
CA LEU A 171 0.35 -24.16 6.79
C LEU A 171 0.26 -25.55 6.16
N THR A 172 -0.92 -26.16 6.25
CA THR A 172 -1.40 -27.14 5.27
C THR A 172 -1.76 -26.43 3.96
N THR A 173 -1.75 -27.14 2.83
CA THR A 173 -2.10 -26.58 1.49
C THR A 173 -3.46 -25.85 1.43
N GLU A 174 -4.37 -26.13 2.36
CA GLU A 174 -5.70 -25.52 2.48
C GLU A 174 -5.67 -24.10 3.09
N SER A 175 -4.72 -23.83 3.99
CA SER A 175 -4.59 -22.52 4.66
C SER A 175 -3.87 -21.48 3.80
N LEU A 176 -3.02 -21.92 2.87
CA LEU A 176 -2.48 -21.08 1.78
C LEU A 176 -3.59 -20.56 0.84
N GLN A 177 -4.63 -21.35 0.57
CA GLN A 177 -5.77 -20.91 -0.25
C GLN A 177 -6.65 -19.88 0.48
N ALA A 178 -6.71 -19.92 1.82
CA ALA A 178 -7.46 -18.95 2.62
C ALA A 178 -6.83 -17.54 2.61
N ILE A 179 -5.49 -17.46 2.55
CA ILE A 179 -4.72 -16.20 2.51
C ILE A 179 -4.88 -15.48 1.17
N VAL A 180 -5.19 -16.22 0.09
CA VAL A 180 -5.39 -15.71 -1.27
C VAL A 180 -6.87 -15.80 -1.69
N ARG A 181 -7.81 -15.74 -0.74
CA ARG A 181 -9.23 -15.71 -1.07
C ARG A 181 -9.60 -14.39 -1.73
N PRO A 182 -9.94 -14.36 -3.03
CA PRO A 182 -10.30 -13.13 -3.72
C PRO A 182 -11.49 -12.43 -3.06
N GLU A 183 -12.33 -13.17 -2.34
CA GLU A 183 -13.48 -12.66 -1.59
C GLU A 183 -13.06 -11.66 -0.50
N PHE A 184 -11.94 -11.88 0.18
CA PHE A 184 -11.44 -10.95 1.20
C PHE A 184 -11.01 -9.63 0.56
N ALA A 185 -10.25 -9.69 -0.53
CA ALA A 185 -9.84 -8.51 -1.27
C ALA A 185 -11.04 -7.72 -1.81
N VAL A 186 -12.06 -8.41 -2.31
CA VAL A 186 -13.32 -7.80 -2.76
C VAL A 186 -14.04 -7.11 -1.60
N LEU A 187 -14.16 -7.76 -0.44
CA LEU A 187 -14.83 -7.17 0.73
C LEU A 187 -14.13 -5.90 1.22
N VAL A 188 -12.80 -5.93 1.34
CA VAL A 188 -12.00 -4.77 1.76
C VAL A 188 -12.11 -3.65 0.71
N ALA A 189 -12.08 -3.98 -0.58
CA ALA A 189 -12.30 -3.00 -1.65
C ALA A 189 -13.71 -2.38 -1.59
N LEU A 190 -14.75 -3.18 -1.35
CA LEU A 190 -16.12 -2.70 -1.19
C LEU A 190 -16.26 -1.75 0.01
N ALA A 191 -15.59 -2.04 1.12
CA ALA A 191 -15.54 -1.11 2.26
C ALA A 191 -14.87 0.22 1.88
N GLY A 192 -13.79 0.17 1.10
CA GLY A 192 -13.13 1.35 0.52
C GLY A 192 -14.08 2.16 -0.37
N VAL A 193 -14.83 1.50 -1.25
CA VAL A 193 -15.84 2.16 -2.11
C VAL A 193 -16.97 2.76 -1.27
N ALA A 194 -17.49 2.03 -0.28
CA ALA A 194 -18.56 2.50 0.60
C ALA A 194 -18.15 3.78 1.37
N LEU A 195 -16.87 3.89 1.75
CA LEU A 195 -16.33 5.13 2.33
C LEU A 195 -16.42 6.31 1.36
N LEU A 196 -16.35 6.12 0.04
CA LEU A 196 -16.46 7.19 -0.95
C LEU A 196 -17.91 7.54 -1.33
N VAL A 197 -18.89 6.69 -1.01
CA VAL A 197 -20.30 6.92 -1.39
C VAL A 197 -20.87 8.23 -0.85
N PRO A 198 -20.77 8.57 0.46
CA PRO A 198 -21.34 9.82 0.98
C PRO A 198 -20.78 11.13 0.37
N PRO A 199 -19.47 11.32 0.20
CA PRO A 199 -18.95 12.54 -0.44
C PRO A 199 -19.33 12.64 -1.92
N VAL A 200 -19.35 11.52 -2.66
CA VAL A 200 -19.80 11.50 -4.06
C VAL A 200 -21.28 11.86 -4.17
N TYR A 201 -22.12 11.28 -3.30
CA TYR A 201 -23.56 11.56 -3.27
C TYR A 201 -23.84 13.04 -2.95
N ARG A 202 -23.15 13.62 -1.95
CA ARG A 202 -23.27 15.05 -1.65
C ARG A 202 -22.91 15.91 -2.84
N ARG A 203 -21.80 15.62 -3.54
CA ARG A 203 -21.37 16.41 -4.71
C ARG A 203 -22.34 16.33 -5.88
N TYR A 204 -22.92 15.16 -6.13
CA TYR A 204 -23.93 15.00 -7.17
C TYR A 204 -25.14 15.88 -6.86
N ARG A 205 -25.64 15.83 -5.62
CA ARG A 205 -26.79 16.63 -5.19
C ARG A 205 -26.56 18.14 -5.30
N SER A 206 -25.41 18.65 -4.88
CA SER A 206 -25.11 20.09 -4.97
C SER A 206 -25.08 20.60 -6.41
N LYS A 207 -24.60 19.78 -7.36
CA LYS A 207 -24.59 20.13 -8.78
C LYS A 207 -25.99 20.18 -9.38
N THR A 208 -26.86 19.25 -8.98
CA THR A 208 -28.24 19.22 -9.45
C THR A 208 -29.02 20.44 -8.95
N GLU A 209 -28.89 20.80 -7.68
CA GLU A 209 -29.55 21.99 -7.10
C GLU A 209 -29.08 23.28 -7.81
N ALA A 210 -27.76 23.44 -8.03
CA ALA A 210 -27.22 24.61 -8.75
C ALA A 210 -27.62 24.69 -10.24
N THR A 211 -27.97 23.57 -10.88
CA THR A 211 -28.46 23.56 -12.27
C THR A 211 -29.95 23.88 -12.34
N THR A 212 -30.71 23.55 -11.31
CA THR A 212 -32.14 23.88 -11.19
C THR A 212 -32.36 25.36 -10.90
N ASP A 213 -31.53 26.00 -10.08
CA ASP A 213 -31.64 27.44 -9.76
C ASP A 213 -31.18 28.36 -10.91
N ALA A 214 -30.50 27.81 -11.92
CA ALA A 214 -30.00 28.54 -13.08
C ALA A 214 -30.96 28.53 -14.30
N ASN A 215 -32.10 27.83 -14.18
CA ASN A 215 -33.19 27.75 -15.19
C ASN A 215 -34.45 28.44 -14.67
#